data_AF-A0A937LIR9-F1
#
_entry.id   AF-A0A937LIR9-F1
#
_cell.length_a   1.000
_cell.length_b   1.000
_cell.length_c   1.000
_cell.angle_alpha   90.00
_cell.angle_beta   90.00
_cell.angle_gamma   90.00
#
_symmetry.space_group_name_H-M   'P 1'
#
loop_
_entity.id
_entity.type
_entity.pdbx_description
1 polymer ?
#
loop_
_entity_poly.entity_id
_entity_poly.type
_entity_poly.pdbx_seq_one_letter_code
_entity_poly.pdbx_strand_id
1 'polypeptide(L)'
;MSSNATAQARRMLLSGEIVSPAYEGWWPNEDGTYKLFFGYMNSNWEQQFDIPVGPENYFNVVDEAELDDLSKDAYDAATADMGQPTHFYPRRNPFLFTIDVPADFAEKEVVWTLKSQNKVTRAYGSLYADYRIDPQVISTEVGGAFGSLDDRLRSNIAPELEVRGDSYRTVRVGEPLQLSVYANDPDDFPARSNRPPPSTPEQIYRPPSSIVASSGPGLRFSWSVYRGPETAATFQPTQMKTYTDTRVYANSPWSPPFTIPEPPAGNIWNSMVTFEKPGEYVLRGIASDGSMFTYRNINVTVTP
;
A
#
# COMPACT_ATOMS: atom_id res chain seq x y z
N MET A 1 -42.84 -16.84 14.94
CA MET A 1 -41.75 -17.29 14.05
C MET A 1 -40.61 -16.30 14.21
N SER A 2 -39.55 -16.66 14.96
CA SER A 2 -38.36 -15.81 15.07
C SER A 2 -37.52 -16.02 13.82
N SER A 3 -37.28 -14.96 13.05
CA SER A 3 -36.28 -14.97 12.00
C SER A 3 -34.91 -15.12 12.66
N ASN A 4 -34.26 -16.25 12.40
CA ASN A 4 -32.83 -16.42 12.66
C ASN A 4 -32.09 -15.42 11.78
N ALA A 5 -31.62 -14.32 12.38
CA ALA A 5 -30.58 -13.51 11.78
C ALA A 5 -29.33 -14.39 11.69
N THR A 6 -29.01 -14.85 10.48
CA THR A 6 -27.69 -15.39 10.17
C THR A 6 -26.68 -14.26 10.33
N ALA A 7 -26.08 -14.17 11.51
CA ALA A 7 -24.87 -13.40 11.69
C ALA A 7 -23.85 -13.91 10.66
N GLN A 8 -23.50 -13.10 9.67
CA GLN A 8 -22.32 -13.34 8.85
C GLN A 8 -21.14 -13.42 9.83
N ALA A 9 -20.63 -14.62 10.06
CA ALA A 9 -19.40 -14.79 10.79
C ALA A 9 -18.32 -14.05 10.00
N ARG A 10 -17.92 -12.86 10.44
CA ARG A 10 -16.67 -12.22 10.01
C ARG A 10 -15.55 -13.14 10.48
N ARG A 11 -15.16 -14.10 9.63
CA ARG A 11 -14.06 -15.01 9.94
C ARG A 11 -12.76 -14.26 9.69
N MET A 12 -12.00 -14.04 10.77
CA MET A 12 -10.59 -13.68 10.69
C MET A 12 -9.83 -14.93 10.25
N LEU A 13 -9.54 -15.05 8.95
CA LEU A 13 -8.77 -16.17 8.40
C LEU A 13 -7.29 -15.81 8.39
N LEU A 14 -6.46 -16.62 9.06
CA LEU A 14 -5.03 -16.36 9.15
C LEU A 14 -4.31 -16.66 7.84
N SER A 15 -4.75 -17.69 7.11
CA SER A 15 -4.18 -18.20 5.87
C SER A 15 -5.21 -18.95 5.02
N GLY A 16 -4.85 -19.30 3.78
CA GLY A 16 -5.64 -20.13 2.86
C GLY A 16 -6.50 -19.36 1.85
N GLU A 17 -6.64 -18.05 2.02
CA GLU A 17 -7.43 -17.19 1.12
C GLU A 17 -6.57 -16.53 0.04
N ILE A 18 -7.22 -15.88 -0.92
CA ILE A 18 -6.58 -15.22 -2.06
C ILE A 18 -6.03 -13.83 -1.74
N VAL A 19 -5.14 -13.37 -2.61
CA VAL A 19 -4.90 -11.94 -2.88
C VAL A 19 -5.64 -11.52 -4.15
N SER A 20 -6.36 -10.40 -4.08
CA SER A 20 -7.11 -9.81 -5.19
C SER A 20 -6.59 -8.41 -5.50
N PRO A 21 -6.35 -8.06 -6.78
CA PRO A 21 -5.97 -6.71 -7.16
C PRO A 21 -7.17 -5.76 -7.01
N ALA A 22 -6.89 -4.48 -6.84
CA ALA A 22 -7.90 -3.44 -6.73
C ALA A 22 -7.53 -2.26 -7.62
N TYR A 23 -8.50 -1.80 -8.41
CA TYR A 23 -8.46 -0.50 -9.04
C TYR A 23 -9.11 0.50 -8.07
N GLU A 24 -8.35 1.53 -7.69
CA GLU A 24 -8.73 2.47 -6.63
C GLU A 24 -9.20 3.82 -7.20
N GLY A 25 -9.21 3.98 -8.54
CA GLY A 25 -9.69 5.16 -9.24
C GLY A 25 -8.62 5.90 -10.04
N TRP A 26 -8.97 7.06 -10.57
CA TRP A 26 -8.07 7.87 -11.40
C TRP A 26 -8.09 9.37 -11.08
N TRP A 27 -7.01 10.05 -11.49
CA TRP A 27 -6.84 11.49 -11.38
C TRP A 27 -6.22 12.06 -12.69
N PRO A 28 -6.70 13.19 -13.25
CA PRO A 28 -6.02 13.90 -14.35
C PRO A 28 -4.68 14.58 -13.96
N ASN A 29 -3.61 14.32 -14.68
CA ASN A 29 -2.33 15.02 -14.51
C ASN A 29 -2.37 16.43 -15.16
N GLU A 30 -1.47 17.33 -14.74
CA GLU A 30 -1.41 18.71 -15.27
C GLU A 30 -1.06 18.78 -16.76
N ASP A 31 -0.35 17.77 -17.28
CA ASP A 31 0.05 17.66 -18.68
C ASP A 31 -1.04 17.08 -19.59
N GLY A 32 -2.23 16.80 -19.04
CA GLY A 32 -3.37 16.23 -19.76
C GLY A 32 -3.38 14.71 -19.84
N THR A 33 -2.37 14.02 -19.32
CA THR A 33 -2.40 12.57 -19.11
C THR A 33 -3.24 12.20 -17.89
N TYR A 34 -3.40 10.91 -17.59
CA TYR A 34 -4.14 10.44 -16.43
C TYR A 34 -3.32 9.49 -15.60
N LYS A 35 -3.53 9.53 -14.28
CA LYS A 35 -2.92 8.63 -13.30
C LYS A 35 -3.97 7.67 -12.78
N LEU A 36 -3.74 6.38 -12.97
CA LEU A 36 -4.58 5.29 -12.45
C LEU A 36 -3.98 4.77 -11.14
N PHE A 37 -4.80 4.59 -10.11
CA PHE A 37 -4.37 4.12 -8.79
C PHE A 37 -4.72 2.64 -8.61
N PHE A 38 -3.75 1.88 -8.13
CA PHE A 38 -3.90 0.46 -7.87
C PHE A 38 -3.49 0.09 -6.45
N GLY A 39 -4.23 -0.84 -5.88
CA GLY A 39 -3.98 -1.45 -4.58
C GLY A 39 -4.31 -2.93 -4.65
N TYR A 40 -4.37 -3.58 -3.49
CA TYR A 40 -4.86 -4.95 -3.42
C TYR A 40 -5.46 -5.26 -2.06
N MET A 41 -6.21 -6.37 -2.01
CA MET A 41 -6.70 -6.98 -0.79
C MET A 41 -6.11 -8.38 -0.65
N ASN A 42 -5.24 -8.57 0.34
CA ASN A 42 -4.90 -9.90 0.83
C ASN A 42 -5.93 -10.30 1.89
N SER A 43 -6.73 -11.32 1.59
CA SER A 43 -7.85 -11.74 2.45
C SER A 43 -7.39 -12.42 3.75
N ASN A 44 -6.09 -12.68 3.89
CA ASN A 44 -5.47 -13.30 5.05
C ASN A 44 -5.00 -12.27 6.08
N TRP A 45 -4.85 -12.69 7.33
CA TRP A 45 -4.31 -11.88 8.43
C TRP A 45 -2.83 -12.17 8.76
N GLU A 46 -2.31 -13.31 8.33
CA GLU A 46 -0.91 -13.71 8.56
C GLU A 46 -0.20 -14.12 7.26
N GLN A 47 -0.86 -14.90 6.41
CA GLN A 47 -0.27 -15.33 5.15
C GLN A 47 0.05 -14.13 4.25
N GLN A 48 1.28 -14.11 3.77
CA GLN A 48 1.79 -13.21 2.74
C GLN A 48 2.06 -14.02 1.47
N PHE A 49 2.23 -13.32 0.35
CA PHE A 49 2.55 -13.96 -0.92
C PHE A 49 3.77 -13.31 -1.56
N ASP A 50 4.62 -14.14 -2.14
CA ASP A 50 5.63 -13.72 -3.11
C ASP A 50 5.19 -14.24 -4.48
N ILE A 51 4.66 -13.35 -5.34
CA ILE A 51 4.20 -13.69 -6.69
C ILE A 51 4.99 -12.81 -7.67
N PRO A 52 6.02 -13.36 -8.34
CA PRO A 52 6.85 -12.60 -9.27
C PRO A 52 6.03 -12.11 -10.46
N VAL A 53 6.49 -11.03 -11.10
CA VAL A 53 5.93 -10.63 -12.39
C VAL A 53 6.06 -11.80 -13.37
N GLY A 54 4.94 -12.18 -13.98
CA GLY A 54 4.86 -13.40 -14.79
C GLY A 54 3.41 -13.86 -15.01
N PRO A 55 3.19 -15.12 -15.40
CA PRO A 55 1.86 -15.66 -15.75
C PRO A 55 0.79 -15.61 -14.64
N GLU A 56 1.21 -15.31 -13.41
CA GLU A 56 0.35 -15.19 -12.22
C GLU A 56 0.24 -13.75 -11.71
N ASN A 57 1.00 -12.80 -12.26
CA ASN A 57 0.99 -11.39 -11.86
C ASN A 57 1.45 -10.51 -13.04
N TYR A 58 0.49 -10.01 -13.81
CA TYR A 58 0.78 -9.27 -15.03
C TYR A 58 -0.28 -8.22 -15.34
N PHE A 59 0.12 -7.25 -16.16
CA PHE A 59 -0.77 -6.23 -16.71
C PHE A 59 -0.98 -6.40 -18.21
N ASN A 60 -2.11 -5.86 -18.69
CA ASN A 60 -2.37 -5.60 -20.10
C ASN A 60 -3.04 -4.23 -20.27
N VAL A 61 -2.87 -3.62 -21.44
CA VAL A 61 -3.69 -2.51 -21.91
C VAL A 61 -4.54 -3.00 -23.07
N VAL A 62 -5.86 -3.01 -22.91
CA VAL A 62 -6.80 -3.63 -23.84
C VAL A 62 -7.96 -2.70 -24.17
N ASP A 63 -8.75 -3.06 -25.17
CA ASP A 63 -10.04 -2.38 -25.40
C ASP A 63 -11.05 -2.78 -24.31
N GLU A 64 -12.06 -1.94 -24.08
CA GLU A 64 -13.09 -2.14 -23.04
C GLU A 64 -13.67 -3.56 -23.08
N ALA A 65 -13.77 -4.19 -21.91
CA ALA A 65 -14.38 -5.50 -21.70
C ALA A 65 -13.69 -6.67 -22.43
N GLU A 66 -12.53 -6.46 -23.07
CA GLU A 66 -11.82 -7.50 -23.80
C GLU A 66 -11.39 -8.69 -22.89
N LEU A 67 -11.19 -8.41 -21.61
CA LEU A 67 -10.73 -9.37 -20.59
C LEU A 67 -11.75 -9.65 -19.49
N ASP A 68 -13.03 -9.37 -19.70
CA ASP A 68 -14.10 -9.68 -18.73
C ASP A 68 -14.26 -11.19 -18.48
N ASP A 69 -13.99 -12.01 -19.49
CA ASP A 69 -13.92 -13.46 -19.34
C ASP A 69 -12.63 -13.85 -18.59
N LEU A 70 -12.77 -14.21 -17.31
CA LEU A 70 -11.67 -14.66 -16.46
C LEU A 70 -10.99 -15.96 -16.93
N SER A 71 -11.60 -16.70 -17.86
CA SER A 71 -10.98 -17.89 -18.46
C SER A 71 -9.98 -17.56 -19.58
N LYS A 72 -10.08 -16.37 -20.18
CA LYS A 72 -9.16 -15.89 -21.21
C LYS A 72 -7.83 -15.50 -20.55
N ASP A 73 -6.74 -16.20 -20.87
CA ASP A 73 -5.39 -15.78 -20.49
C ASP A 73 -4.85 -14.77 -21.51
N ALA A 74 -4.16 -13.74 -21.02
CA ALA A 74 -3.62 -12.66 -21.86
C ALA A 74 -2.17 -12.31 -21.48
N TYR A 75 -1.47 -13.25 -20.83
CA TYR A 75 -0.10 -13.03 -20.40
C TYR A 75 0.81 -12.76 -21.61
N ASP A 76 1.41 -11.57 -21.63
CA ASP A 76 2.50 -11.21 -22.52
C ASP A 76 3.69 -10.74 -21.68
N ALA A 77 4.79 -11.48 -21.72
CA ALA A 77 6.00 -11.17 -20.96
C ALA A 77 6.59 -9.80 -21.32
N ALA A 78 6.36 -9.29 -22.53
CA ALA A 78 6.94 -8.02 -22.99
C ALA A 78 6.27 -6.80 -22.32
N THR A 79 5.01 -6.92 -21.91
CA THR A 79 4.22 -5.81 -21.34
C THR A 79 3.69 -6.10 -19.94
N ALA A 80 4.01 -7.27 -19.38
CA ALA A 80 3.49 -7.73 -18.10
C ALA A 80 3.89 -6.84 -16.92
N ASP A 81 5.07 -6.21 -16.96
CA ASP A 81 5.58 -5.35 -15.90
C ASP A 81 5.17 -3.89 -16.13
N MET A 82 4.27 -3.39 -15.29
CA MET A 82 3.88 -1.98 -15.22
C MET A 82 4.18 -1.38 -13.83
N GLY A 83 5.13 -1.97 -13.10
CA GLY A 83 5.59 -1.45 -11.82
C GLY A 83 4.87 -2.01 -10.59
N GLN A 84 4.08 -3.09 -10.74
CA GLN A 84 3.29 -3.73 -9.67
C GLN A 84 4.13 -4.43 -8.59
N PRO A 85 3.60 -4.68 -7.36
CA PRO A 85 4.34 -5.41 -6.34
C PRO A 85 4.57 -6.87 -6.73
N THR A 86 5.62 -7.47 -6.18
CA THR A 86 5.77 -8.95 -6.18
C THR A 86 5.64 -9.54 -4.79
N HIS A 87 5.63 -8.70 -3.76
CA HIS A 87 5.41 -9.12 -2.38
C HIS A 87 4.07 -8.53 -1.87
N PHE A 88 3.22 -9.38 -1.33
CA PHE A 88 1.86 -9.05 -0.92
C PHE A 88 1.66 -9.28 0.58
N TYR A 89 1.84 -8.21 1.35
CA TYR A 89 1.51 -8.13 2.77
C TYR A 89 0.02 -8.42 3.05
N PRO A 90 -0.35 -8.78 4.29
CA PRO A 90 -1.73 -9.07 4.65
C PRO A 90 -2.66 -7.86 4.50
N ARG A 91 -3.97 -8.13 4.46
CA ARG A 91 -5.05 -7.12 4.47
C ARG A 91 -5.02 -6.15 3.28
N ARG A 92 -5.74 -5.03 3.41
CA ARG A 92 -5.87 -4.00 2.38
C ARG A 92 -4.57 -3.19 2.30
N ASN A 93 -4.12 -2.98 1.07
CA ASN A 93 -3.00 -2.11 0.70
C ASN A 93 -3.51 -1.16 -0.41
N PRO A 94 -4.29 -0.13 -0.05
CA PRO A 94 -4.91 0.76 -1.02
C PRO A 94 -3.92 1.80 -1.56
N PHE A 95 -4.21 2.33 -2.76
CA PHE A 95 -3.43 3.39 -3.42
C PHE A 95 -1.91 3.12 -3.46
N LEU A 96 -1.54 1.85 -3.53
CA LEU A 96 -0.17 1.39 -3.33
C LEU A 96 0.74 1.90 -4.44
N PHE A 97 0.31 1.87 -5.69
CA PHE A 97 1.10 2.37 -6.82
C PHE A 97 0.19 2.93 -7.91
N THR A 98 0.81 3.58 -8.89
CA THR A 98 0.09 4.24 -9.97
C THR A 98 0.66 3.88 -11.33
N ILE A 99 -0.20 3.90 -12.34
CA ILE A 99 0.17 3.79 -13.75
C ILE A 99 -0.30 5.06 -14.45
N ASP A 100 0.61 5.76 -15.13
CA ASP A 100 0.24 6.89 -15.98
C ASP A 100 -0.17 6.39 -17.37
N VAL A 101 -1.28 6.90 -17.88
CA VAL A 101 -1.85 6.57 -19.20
C VAL A 101 -2.01 7.85 -20.04
N PRO A 102 -1.87 7.77 -21.37
CA PRO A 102 -1.82 8.97 -22.21
C PRO A 102 -3.17 9.69 -22.29
N ALA A 103 -3.16 10.94 -22.78
CA ALA A 103 -4.36 11.76 -22.92
C ALA A 103 -5.42 11.15 -23.87
N ASP A 104 -5.00 10.32 -24.82
CA ASP A 104 -5.85 9.62 -25.80
C ASP A 104 -6.21 8.18 -25.36
N PHE A 105 -6.06 7.86 -24.07
CA PHE A 105 -6.40 6.53 -23.52
C PHE A 105 -7.87 6.14 -23.75
N ALA A 106 -8.77 7.12 -23.82
CA ALA A 106 -10.18 6.94 -24.18
C ALA A 106 -10.89 5.87 -23.33
N GLU A 107 -11.49 4.87 -23.98
CA GLU A 107 -12.29 3.79 -23.36
C GLU A 107 -11.45 2.51 -23.12
N LYS A 108 -10.11 2.59 -23.24
CA LYS A 108 -9.24 1.44 -22.96
C LYS A 108 -9.22 1.10 -21.48
N GLU A 109 -8.72 -0.09 -21.18
CA GLU A 109 -8.54 -0.58 -19.81
C GLU A 109 -7.10 -1.03 -19.55
N VAL A 110 -6.57 -0.63 -18.38
CA VAL A 110 -5.37 -1.22 -17.79
C VAL A 110 -5.81 -2.35 -16.86
N VAL A 111 -5.59 -3.59 -17.26
CA VAL A 111 -6.08 -4.77 -16.54
C VAL A 111 -4.96 -5.43 -15.75
N TRP A 112 -5.06 -5.43 -14.42
CA TRP A 112 -4.16 -6.19 -13.55
C TRP A 112 -4.72 -7.59 -13.30
N THR A 113 -4.02 -8.62 -13.75
CA THR A 113 -4.36 -10.02 -13.45
C THR A 113 -3.47 -10.56 -12.33
N LEU A 114 -4.09 -11.11 -11.28
CA LEU A 114 -3.42 -11.89 -10.22
C LEU A 114 -4.01 -13.30 -10.11
N LYS A 115 -3.14 -14.30 -10.00
CA LYS A 115 -3.49 -15.69 -9.70
C LYS A 115 -2.94 -16.07 -8.34
N SER A 116 -3.81 -16.50 -7.43
CA SER A 116 -3.42 -17.01 -6.11
C SER A 116 -4.42 -18.07 -5.63
N GLN A 117 -3.95 -19.08 -4.89
CA GLN A 117 -4.78 -20.20 -4.42
C GLN A 117 -5.66 -20.83 -5.53
N ASN A 118 -5.08 -21.00 -6.72
CA ASN A 118 -5.77 -21.53 -7.93
C ASN A 118 -6.98 -20.70 -8.39
N LYS A 119 -7.06 -19.42 -8.03
CA LYS A 119 -8.10 -18.49 -8.48
C LYS A 119 -7.47 -17.34 -9.26
N VAL A 120 -8.11 -16.98 -10.36
CA VAL A 120 -7.77 -15.79 -11.16
C VAL A 120 -8.65 -14.63 -10.70
N THR A 121 -8.05 -13.47 -10.52
CA THR A 121 -8.74 -12.22 -10.18
C THR A 121 -8.18 -11.08 -11.02
N ARG A 122 -9.03 -10.10 -11.34
CA ARG A 122 -8.69 -8.95 -12.17
C ARG A 122 -9.17 -7.64 -11.56
N ALA A 123 -8.41 -6.58 -11.78
CA ALA A 123 -8.82 -5.21 -11.59
C ALA A 123 -8.73 -4.48 -12.94
N TYR A 124 -9.75 -3.70 -13.27
CA TYR A 124 -9.91 -3.04 -14.56
C TYR A 124 -9.80 -1.53 -14.34
N GLY A 125 -8.68 -0.94 -14.73
CA GLY A 125 -8.43 0.49 -14.62
C GLY A 125 -8.92 1.24 -15.85
N SER A 126 -9.94 2.08 -15.69
CA SER A 126 -10.55 2.87 -16.76
C SER A 126 -10.77 4.33 -16.34
N LEU A 127 -11.13 5.20 -17.30
CA LEU A 127 -11.38 6.63 -17.04
C LEU A 127 -12.86 6.97 -16.82
N TYR A 128 -13.71 6.00 -16.41
CA TYR A 128 -15.11 6.32 -16.12
C TYR A 128 -15.22 7.39 -15.04
N ALA A 129 -16.13 8.34 -15.24
CA ALA A 129 -16.27 9.50 -14.36
C ALA A 129 -16.53 9.12 -12.89
N ASP A 130 -17.23 8.01 -12.64
CA ASP A 130 -17.56 7.51 -11.31
C ASP A 130 -16.33 6.99 -10.53
N TYR A 131 -15.22 6.68 -11.23
CA TYR A 131 -13.94 6.28 -10.64
C TYR A 131 -12.97 7.44 -10.44
N ARG A 132 -13.38 8.68 -10.72
CA ARG A 132 -12.53 9.85 -10.46
C ARG A 132 -12.43 10.08 -8.96
N ILE A 133 -11.21 10.17 -8.46
CA ILE A 133 -10.93 10.38 -7.03
C ILE A 133 -10.26 11.73 -6.76
N ASP A 134 -10.21 12.10 -5.48
CA ASP A 134 -9.52 13.27 -4.96
C ASP A 134 -8.81 12.93 -3.62
N PRO A 135 -8.03 13.85 -3.02
CA PRO A 135 -7.34 13.60 -1.76
C PRO A 135 -8.25 13.24 -0.58
N GLN A 136 -9.48 13.75 -0.55
CA GLN A 136 -10.42 13.41 0.52
C GLN A 136 -10.89 11.96 0.38
N VAL A 137 -11.15 11.48 -0.83
CA VAL A 137 -11.45 10.06 -1.08
C VAL A 137 -10.32 9.18 -0.55
N ILE A 138 -9.07 9.46 -0.94
CA ILE A 138 -7.90 8.72 -0.46
C ILE A 138 -7.85 8.70 1.07
N SER A 139 -7.96 9.87 1.71
CA SER A 139 -7.97 9.99 3.17
C SER A 139 -9.06 9.15 3.82
N THR A 140 -10.30 9.21 3.34
CA THR A 140 -11.42 8.47 3.93
C THR A 140 -11.26 6.95 3.78
N GLU A 141 -10.75 6.49 2.63
CA GLU A 141 -10.54 5.08 2.32
C GLU A 141 -9.41 4.43 3.14
N VAL A 142 -8.43 5.23 3.58
CA VAL A 142 -7.38 4.78 4.53
C VAL A 142 -7.72 5.09 6.00
N GLY A 143 -8.89 5.67 6.25
CA GLY A 143 -9.34 6.10 7.57
C GLY A 143 -8.47 7.17 8.21
N GLY A 144 -7.84 8.01 7.39
CA GLY A 144 -6.97 9.11 7.80
C GLY A 144 -7.69 10.14 8.67
N ALA A 145 -6.91 10.85 9.50
CA ALA A 145 -7.42 11.76 10.51
C ALA A 145 -8.54 11.16 11.39
N PHE A 146 -8.41 9.88 11.74
CA PHE A 146 -9.42 9.08 12.43
C PHE A 146 -10.77 8.94 11.72
N GLY A 147 -10.80 8.99 10.38
CA GLY A 147 -12.01 8.97 9.57
C GLY A 147 -12.73 10.33 9.50
N SER A 148 -11.97 11.43 9.63
CA SER A 148 -12.53 12.78 9.50
C SER A 148 -13.04 13.05 8.09
N LEU A 149 -14.09 13.86 7.98
CA LEU A 149 -14.64 14.38 6.72
C LEU A 149 -14.39 15.90 6.58
N ASP A 150 -13.37 16.44 7.27
CA ASP A 150 -13.00 17.84 7.18
C ASP A 150 -12.75 18.23 5.72
N ASP A 151 -13.39 19.31 5.26
CA ASP A 151 -13.32 19.77 3.87
C ASP A 151 -11.89 20.15 3.46
N ARG A 152 -11.03 20.54 4.41
CA ARG A 152 -9.61 20.85 4.14
C ARG A 152 -8.83 19.66 3.63
N LEU A 153 -9.29 18.42 3.87
CA LEU A 153 -8.67 17.21 3.31
C LEU A 153 -8.67 17.20 1.78
N ARG A 154 -9.58 17.92 1.12
CA ARG A 154 -9.61 18.01 -0.35
C ARG A 154 -8.41 18.76 -0.93
N SER A 155 -7.76 19.61 -0.12
CA SER A 155 -6.58 20.37 -0.49
C SER A 155 -5.33 19.92 0.25
N ASN A 156 -5.36 18.73 0.87
CA ASN A 156 -4.23 18.17 1.59
C ASN A 156 -3.04 17.93 0.65
N ILE A 157 -1.84 18.33 1.06
CA ILE A 157 -0.62 18.10 0.28
C ILE A 157 0.05 16.84 0.81
N ALA A 158 0.31 15.87 -0.07
CA ALA A 158 1.02 14.66 0.35
C ALA A 158 2.44 15.01 0.85
N PRO A 159 2.97 14.30 1.87
CA PRO A 159 4.31 14.56 2.35
C PRO A 159 5.37 14.45 1.26
N GLU A 160 6.35 15.33 1.28
CA GLU A 160 7.54 15.23 0.45
C GLU A 160 8.43 14.07 0.94
N LEU A 161 9.12 13.42 -0.01
CA LEU A 161 9.99 12.29 0.27
C LEU A 161 11.23 12.30 -0.62
N GLU A 162 12.40 12.37 0.01
CA GLU A 162 13.70 12.31 -0.64
C GLU A 162 14.56 11.20 -0.03
N VAL A 163 14.89 10.20 -0.85
CA VAL A 163 15.83 9.15 -0.47
C VAL A 163 17.25 9.63 -0.75
N ARG A 164 18.10 9.64 0.27
CA ARG A 164 19.50 10.10 0.13
C ARG A 164 20.38 8.98 -0.41
N GLY A 165 21.26 9.35 -1.35
CA GLY A 165 22.17 8.43 -2.04
C GLY A 165 21.52 7.79 -3.26
N ASP A 166 22.22 6.82 -3.86
CA ASP A 166 21.82 6.26 -5.15
C ASP A 166 20.52 5.45 -5.07
N SER A 167 19.74 5.49 -6.17
CA SER A 167 18.52 4.69 -6.32
C SER A 167 18.80 3.22 -6.67
N TYR A 168 20.02 2.90 -7.12
CA TYR A 168 20.50 1.54 -7.36
C TYR A 168 21.68 1.28 -6.44
N ARG A 169 21.59 0.20 -5.66
CA ARG A 169 22.60 -0.13 -4.64
C ARG A 169 23.01 -1.58 -4.76
N THR A 170 24.20 -1.88 -4.28
CA THR A 170 24.71 -3.26 -4.19
C THR A 170 25.23 -3.49 -2.78
N VAL A 171 24.93 -4.66 -2.23
CA VAL A 171 25.41 -5.09 -0.91
C VAL A 171 25.65 -6.60 -0.94
N ARG A 172 26.48 -7.13 -0.03
CA ARG A 172 26.62 -8.58 0.15
C ARG A 172 25.63 -9.11 1.16
N VAL A 173 25.29 -10.40 1.05
CA VAL A 173 24.54 -11.11 2.10
C VAL A 173 25.21 -10.90 3.46
N GLY A 174 24.41 -10.57 4.47
CA GLY A 174 24.87 -10.31 5.84
C GLY A 174 25.50 -8.94 6.09
N GLU A 175 25.86 -8.17 5.05
CA GLU A 175 26.35 -6.81 5.22
C GLU A 175 25.18 -5.81 5.36
N PRO A 176 25.24 -4.88 6.33
CA PRO A 176 24.19 -3.87 6.50
C PRO A 176 24.29 -2.78 5.43
N LEU A 177 23.18 -2.51 4.75
CA LEU A 177 23.01 -1.37 3.85
C LEU A 177 22.38 -0.20 4.60
N GLN A 178 23.06 0.94 4.63
CA GLN A 178 22.56 2.16 5.24
C GLN A 178 21.50 2.85 4.37
N LEU A 179 20.40 3.27 5.00
CA LEU A 179 19.28 3.97 4.39
C LEU A 179 19.03 5.27 5.15
N SER A 180 18.94 6.39 4.43
CA SER A 180 18.64 7.71 5.00
C SER A 180 17.64 8.42 4.11
N VAL A 181 16.61 8.96 4.73
CA VAL A 181 15.47 9.54 4.03
C VAL A 181 15.07 10.84 4.72
N TYR A 182 14.86 11.88 3.93
CA TYR A 182 14.20 13.10 4.36
C TYR A 182 12.71 13.02 4.00
N ALA A 183 11.83 13.30 4.96
CA ALA A 183 10.40 13.38 4.70
C ALA A 183 9.82 14.62 5.39
N ASN A 184 8.96 15.37 4.71
CA ASN A 184 8.39 16.60 5.23
C ASN A 184 6.92 16.70 4.86
N ASP A 185 6.09 17.12 5.80
CA ASP A 185 4.70 17.46 5.53
C ASP A 185 4.63 18.99 5.35
N PRO A 186 4.45 19.49 4.12
CA PRO A 186 4.62 20.92 3.83
C PRO A 186 3.48 21.78 4.38
N ASP A 187 2.27 21.23 4.55
CA ASP A 187 1.11 21.91 5.13
C ASP A 187 0.80 21.48 6.58
N ASP A 188 1.54 20.49 7.12
CA ASP A 188 1.34 19.91 8.47
C ASP A 188 -0.13 19.53 8.67
N PHE A 189 -0.73 18.93 7.63
CA PHE A 189 -2.13 18.56 7.63
C PHE A 189 -2.33 17.11 7.17
N PRO A 190 -3.19 16.33 7.84
CA PRO A 190 -3.70 16.59 9.18
C PRO A 190 -2.56 16.55 10.22
N ALA A 191 -2.48 17.59 11.04
CA ALA A 191 -1.47 17.69 12.10
C ALA A 191 -1.51 16.50 13.06
N ARG A 192 -0.34 16.15 13.59
CA ARG A 192 -0.18 15.07 14.58
C ARG A 192 -1.17 15.24 15.74
N SER A 193 -1.85 14.15 16.07
CA SER A 193 -2.85 14.14 17.15
C SER A 193 -2.20 14.08 18.55
N ASN A 194 -2.65 14.97 19.44
CA ASN A 194 -2.31 14.94 20.88
C ASN A 194 -3.26 14.06 21.72
N ARG A 195 -4.17 13.31 21.09
CA ARG A 195 -5.04 12.36 21.80
C ARG A 195 -4.16 11.30 22.51
N PRO A 196 -4.39 11.03 23.81
CA PRO A 196 -3.64 9.99 24.49
C PRO A 196 -3.94 8.63 23.86
N PRO A 197 -2.92 7.75 23.72
CA PRO A 197 -3.16 6.39 23.27
C PRO A 197 -4.07 5.65 24.26
N PRO A 198 -4.90 4.70 23.79
CA PRO A 198 -5.70 3.88 24.69
C PRO A 198 -4.79 3.10 25.65
N SER A 199 -5.08 3.15 26.95
CA SER A 199 -4.22 2.60 28.00
C SER A 199 -4.89 1.55 28.88
N THR A 200 -6.22 1.41 28.82
CA THR A 200 -6.94 0.33 29.53
C THR A 200 -7.33 -0.79 28.59
N PRO A 201 -7.50 -2.04 29.07
CA PRO A 201 -7.98 -3.15 28.24
C PRO A 201 -9.29 -2.83 27.50
N GLU A 202 -10.24 -2.15 28.14
CA GLU A 202 -11.53 -1.79 27.54
C GLU A 202 -11.37 -0.79 26.38
N GLN A 203 -10.38 0.10 26.47
CA GLN A 203 -10.06 1.03 25.39
C GLN A 203 -9.31 0.35 24.26
N ILE A 204 -8.38 -0.54 24.59
CA ILE A 204 -7.50 -1.24 23.65
C ILE A 204 -8.25 -2.30 22.83
N TYR A 205 -9.14 -3.05 23.47
CA TYR A 205 -9.94 -4.11 22.85
C TYR A 205 -11.35 -3.64 22.46
N ARG A 206 -11.56 -2.33 22.37
CA ARG A 206 -12.83 -1.77 21.88
C ARG A 206 -13.08 -2.26 20.45
N PRO A 207 -14.22 -2.91 20.16
CA PRO A 207 -14.55 -3.34 18.82
C PRO A 207 -14.59 -2.16 17.84
N PRO A 208 -14.15 -2.35 16.58
CA PRO A 208 -14.25 -1.31 15.57
C PRO A 208 -15.71 -0.88 15.37
N SER A 209 -15.95 0.44 15.39
CA SER A 209 -17.27 1.05 15.13
C SER A 209 -17.38 1.67 13.74
N SER A 210 -16.27 1.76 13.00
CA SER A 210 -16.21 2.29 11.63
C SER A 210 -16.17 1.17 10.60
N ILE A 211 -16.64 1.47 9.39
CA ILE A 211 -16.54 0.56 8.23
C ILE A 211 -15.09 0.46 7.76
N VAL A 212 -14.35 1.57 7.82
CA VAL A 212 -12.92 1.66 7.46
C VAL A 212 -12.05 1.65 8.72
N ALA A 213 -10.89 1.01 8.65
CA ALA A 213 -9.92 1.02 9.74
C ALA A 213 -9.42 2.44 9.98
N SER A 214 -9.50 2.92 11.23
CA SER A 214 -9.08 4.27 11.59
C SER A 214 -7.56 4.36 11.70
N SER A 215 -6.97 5.42 11.15
CA SER A 215 -5.55 5.76 11.30
C SER A 215 -5.40 7.15 11.92
N GLY A 216 -4.44 7.29 12.84
CA GLY A 216 -4.10 8.58 13.42
C GLY A 216 -3.37 9.51 12.44
N PRO A 217 -3.55 10.83 12.54
CA PRO A 217 -2.84 11.81 11.73
C PRO A 217 -1.43 12.08 12.26
N GLY A 218 -0.59 12.66 11.40
CA GLY A 218 0.79 13.07 11.65
C GLY A 218 1.80 12.41 10.71
N LEU A 219 2.84 13.17 10.37
CA LEU A 219 3.96 12.73 9.54
C LEU A 219 4.63 11.47 10.10
N ARG A 220 4.78 10.47 9.25
CA ARG A 220 5.43 9.19 9.53
C ARG A 220 6.14 8.67 8.30
N PHE A 221 7.14 7.84 8.53
CA PHE A 221 7.90 7.15 7.49
C PHE A 221 8.13 5.68 7.83
N SER A 222 8.13 4.81 6.84
CA SER A 222 8.59 3.42 6.96
C SER A 222 9.10 2.86 5.64
N TRP A 223 10.04 1.93 5.72
CA TRP A 223 10.44 1.06 4.61
C TRP A 223 9.62 -0.23 4.57
N SER A 224 9.39 -0.74 3.37
CA SER A 224 8.88 -2.10 3.13
C SER A 224 9.58 -2.74 1.93
N VAL A 225 9.50 -4.07 1.81
CA VAL A 225 9.90 -4.79 0.61
C VAL A 225 8.74 -4.78 -0.36
N TYR A 226 8.93 -4.12 -1.51
CA TYR A 226 7.92 -4.01 -2.56
C TYR A 226 8.04 -5.12 -3.60
N ARG A 227 9.29 -5.48 -3.92
CA ARG A 227 9.62 -6.66 -4.73
C ARG A 227 10.79 -7.42 -4.13
N GLY A 228 10.80 -8.73 -4.34
CA GLY A 228 11.76 -9.66 -3.75
C GLY A 228 11.25 -10.34 -2.48
N PRO A 229 12.00 -11.33 -1.95
CA PRO A 229 11.57 -12.15 -0.81
C PRO A 229 11.69 -11.38 0.51
N GLU A 230 10.58 -10.83 1.01
CA GLU A 230 10.55 -9.97 2.20
C GLU A 230 11.20 -10.59 3.43
N THR A 231 10.93 -11.88 3.67
CA THR A 231 11.46 -12.61 4.84
C THR A 231 12.98 -12.68 4.91
N ALA A 232 13.68 -12.38 3.79
CA ALA A 232 15.13 -12.34 3.74
C ALA A 232 15.71 -10.94 3.97
N ALA A 233 14.89 -9.91 4.21
CA ALA A 233 15.34 -8.54 4.48
C ALA A 233 14.91 -8.11 5.89
N THR A 234 15.87 -7.70 6.71
CA THR A 234 15.60 -7.22 8.08
C THR A 234 16.00 -5.76 8.22
N PHE A 235 15.05 -4.91 8.61
CA PHE A 235 15.29 -3.50 8.88
C PHE A 235 15.60 -3.23 10.35
N GLN A 236 16.51 -2.28 10.61
CA GLN A 236 16.81 -1.75 11.93
C GLN A 236 16.80 -0.21 11.92
N PRO A 237 15.97 0.45 12.75
CA PRO A 237 14.97 -0.13 13.64
C PRO A 237 13.86 -0.86 12.88
N THR A 238 13.08 -1.69 13.58
CA THR A 238 11.87 -2.30 13.03
C THR A 238 10.96 -1.22 12.46
N GLN A 239 10.54 -1.39 11.22
CA GLN A 239 9.66 -0.44 10.54
C GLN A 239 8.21 -0.63 11.01
N MET A 240 7.46 0.46 11.05
CA MET A 240 6.02 0.40 11.28
C MET A 240 5.36 -0.22 10.05
N LYS A 241 4.34 -1.06 10.25
CA LYS A 241 3.64 -1.72 9.15
C LYS A 241 3.01 -0.69 8.22
N THR A 242 3.14 -0.95 6.93
CA THR A 242 2.67 -0.08 5.86
C THR A 242 1.33 -0.56 5.27
N TYR A 243 0.69 -1.51 5.94
CA TYR A 243 -0.57 -2.15 5.53
C TYR A 243 -1.57 -2.17 6.69
N THR A 244 -2.86 -2.29 6.37
CA THR A 244 -3.97 -2.12 7.33
C THR A 244 -4.12 -3.33 8.27
N ASP A 245 -3.20 -3.49 9.22
CA ASP A 245 -3.30 -4.44 10.33
C ASP A 245 -3.96 -3.76 11.54
N THR A 246 -5.16 -4.20 11.91
CA THR A 246 -5.92 -3.64 13.04
C THR A 246 -5.79 -4.48 14.32
N ARG A 247 -4.97 -5.53 14.32
CA ARG A 247 -4.75 -6.33 15.53
C ARG A 247 -4.05 -5.48 16.58
N VAL A 248 -4.44 -5.67 17.83
CA VAL A 248 -3.83 -4.97 18.96
C VAL A 248 -2.31 -5.23 19.00
N TYR A 249 -1.52 -4.19 19.26
CA TYR A 249 -0.05 -4.22 19.32
C TYR A 249 0.64 -4.66 18.01
N ALA A 250 -0.01 -4.47 16.86
CA ALA A 250 0.54 -4.90 15.58
C ALA A 250 1.70 -4.05 15.04
N ASN A 251 2.13 -2.99 15.72
CA ASN A 251 3.06 -1.97 15.19
C ASN A 251 2.56 -1.39 13.85
N SER A 252 1.29 -0.99 13.83
CA SER A 252 0.58 -0.51 12.65
C SER A 252 -0.11 0.82 12.96
N PRO A 253 -0.16 1.79 12.00
CA PRO A 253 -0.91 3.03 12.15
C PRO A 253 -2.42 2.82 12.32
N TRP A 254 -2.91 1.60 12.05
CA TRP A 254 -4.31 1.18 12.19
C TRP A 254 -4.56 0.29 13.41
N SER A 255 -3.54 0.07 14.25
CA SER A 255 -3.64 -0.77 15.45
C SER A 255 -3.61 0.03 16.75
N PRO A 256 -4.42 -0.33 17.75
CA PRO A 256 -4.24 0.15 19.10
C PRO A 256 -3.04 -0.54 19.78
N PRO A 257 -2.29 0.14 20.67
CA PRO A 257 -2.38 1.57 20.94
C PRO A 257 -1.86 2.39 19.76
N PHE A 258 -2.69 3.29 19.25
CA PHE A 258 -2.34 4.16 18.14
C PHE A 258 -1.31 5.17 18.62
N THR A 259 -0.05 5.00 18.21
CA THR A 259 1.01 5.97 18.50
C THR A 259 1.75 6.26 17.21
N ILE A 260 1.66 7.52 16.76
CA ILE A 260 2.54 8.04 15.71
C ILE A 260 3.70 8.71 16.46
N PRO A 261 4.93 8.18 16.34
CA PRO A 261 6.10 8.81 16.93
C PRO A 261 6.30 10.23 16.40
N GLU A 262 6.98 11.07 17.19
CA GLU A 262 7.44 12.36 16.67
C GLU A 262 8.45 12.12 15.52
N PRO A 263 8.43 12.97 14.47
CA PRO A 263 9.50 12.99 13.48
C PRO A 263 10.88 13.11 14.15
N PRO A 264 11.90 12.40 13.64
CA PRO A 264 13.27 12.52 14.13
C PRO A 264 13.83 13.92 13.86
N ALA A 265 14.87 14.28 14.61
CA ALA A 265 15.52 15.58 14.46
C ALA A 265 15.92 15.85 13.00
N GLY A 266 15.57 17.04 12.50
CA GLY A 266 15.85 17.45 11.12
C GLY A 266 15.02 16.71 10.06
N ASN A 267 13.97 15.98 10.44
CA ASN A 267 13.10 15.22 9.54
C ASN A 267 13.87 14.15 8.73
N ILE A 268 14.88 13.54 9.35
CA ILE A 268 15.73 12.52 8.72
C ILE A 268 15.53 11.17 9.42
N TRP A 269 14.91 10.23 8.71
CA TRP A 269 14.78 8.84 9.14
C TRP A 269 16.00 8.05 8.68
N ASN A 270 16.74 7.50 9.64
CA ASN A 270 17.87 6.62 9.39
C ASN A 270 17.49 5.19 9.76
N SER A 271 17.88 4.25 8.90
CA SER A 271 17.71 2.82 9.12
C SER A 271 18.82 2.03 8.42
N MET A 272 18.98 0.79 8.81
CA MET A 272 19.79 -0.20 8.10
C MET A 272 18.88 -1.31 7.60
N VAL A 273 19.28 -1.97 6.51
CA VAL A 273 18.68 -3.22 6.07
C VAL A 273 19.78 -4.25 5.84
N THR A 274 19.57 -5.47 6.31
CA THR A 274 20.48 -6.60 6.07
C THR A 274 19.71 -7.70 5.34
N PHE A 275 20.38 -8.36 4.39
CA PHE A 275 19.78 -9.39 3.57
C PHE A 275 20.40 -10.76 3.84
N GLU A 276 19.57 -11.81 3.92
CA GLU A 276 20.00 -13.20 4.16
C GLU A 276 20.12 -14.03 2.88
N LYS A 277 19.59 -13.53 1.76
CA LYS A 277 19.62 -14.22 0.46
C LYS A 277 20.09 -13.27 -0.64
N PRO A 278 20.86 -13.76 -1.63
CA PRO A 278 21.18 -12.98 -2.81
C PRO A 278 19.94 -12.82 -3.69
N GLY A 279 19.93 -11.79 -4.51
CA GLY A 279 18.84 -11.51 -5.46
C GLY A 279 18.59 -10.02 -5.65
N GLU A 280 17.53 -9.73 -6.40
CA GLU A 280 17.06 -8.36 -6.65
C GLU A 280 15.91 -8.02 -5.71
N TYR A 281 16.04 -6.87 -5.05
CA TYR A 281 15.03 -6.34 -4.14
C TYR A 281 14.64 -4.93 -4.58
N VAL A 282 13.36 -4.63 -4.46
CA VAL A 282 12.87 -3.25 -4.53
C VAL A 282 12.39 -2.88 -3.13
N LEU A 283 13.10 -1.97 -2.48
CA LEU A 283 12.67 -1.40 -1.21
C LEU A 283 11.86 -0.15 -1.49
N ARG A 284 10.74 0.00 -0.79
CA ARG A 284 9.84 1.14 -0.94
C ARG A 284 9.79 1.93 0.35
N GLY A 285 10.20 3.19 0.27
CA GLY A 285 10.03 4.18 1.30
C GLY A 285 8.64 4.80 1.17
N ILE A 286 7.94 4.92 2.29
CA ILE A 286 6.57 5.42 2.37
C ILE A 286 6.53 6.53 3.40
N ALA A 287 6.31 7.76 2.96
CA ALA A 287 5.94 8.87 3.83
C ALA A 287 4.42 9.07 3.79
N SER A 288 3.84 9.40 4.93
CA SER A 288 2.40 9.64 5.07
C SER A 288 2.13 10.60 6.21
N ASP A 289 1.08 11.40 6.09
CA ASP A 289 0.54 12.28 7.13
C ASP A 289 -0.67 11.64 7.86
N GLY A 290 -1.03 10.40 7.51
CA GLY A 290 -2.28 9.76 7.94
C GLY A 290 -3.35 9.62 6.86
N SER A 291 -3.36 10.54 5.91
CA SER A 291 -4.41 10.80 4.93
C SER A 291 -3.93 10.71 3.48
N MET A 292 -2.67 11.07 3.21
CA MET A 292 -2.00 10.97 1.91
C MET A 292 -0.68 10.21 2.05
N PHE A 293 -0.12 9.81 0.90
CA PHE A 293 1.09 8.98 0.82
C PHE A 293 2.00 9.45 -0.31
N THR A 294 3.31 9.39 -0.05
CA THR A 294 4.34 9.52 -1.07
C THR A 294 5.25 8.30 -1.02
N TYR A 295 5.48 7.73 -2.21
CA TYR A 295 6.28 6.52 -2.37
C TYR A 295 7.58 6.82 -3.12
N ARG A 296 8.68 6.20 -2.69
CA ARG A 296 9.97 6.19 -3.41
C ARG A 296 10.58 4.80 -3.35
N ASN A 297 11.01 4.29 -4.49
CA ASN A 297 11.67 2.99 -4.56
C ASN A 297 13.19 3.15 -4.67
N ILE A 298 13.91 2.18 -4.12
CA ILE A 298 15.31 1.91 -4.48
C ILE A 298 15.45 0.44 -4.87
N ASN A 299 16.33 0.18 -5.82
CA ASN A 299 16.69 -1.16 -6.26
C ASN A 299 17.98 -1.59 -5.55
N VAL A 300 17.98 -2.81 -5.03
CA VAL A 300 19.13 -3.38 -4.32
C VAL A 300 19.47 -4.74 -4.92
N THR A 301 20.66 -4.83 -5.52
CA THR A 301 21.26 -6.11 -5.92
C THR A 301 22.03 -6.66 -4.73
N VAL A 302 21.58 -7.80 -4.19
CA VAL A 302 22.25 -8.51 -3.11
C VAL A 302 23.12 -9.61 -3.71
N THR A 303 24.42 -9.48 -3.51
CA THR A 303 25.43 -10.44 -3.97
C THR A 303 25.77 -11.47 -2.89
N PRO A 304 26.23 -12.67 -3.26
CA PRO A 304 26.65 -13.69 -2.30
C PRO A 304 27.73 -13.23 -1.33
#